data_AF-A0A948VXG9-F1
#
_entry.id   AF-A0A948VXG9-F1
#
_cell.length_a   1.000
_cell.length_b   1.000
_cell.length_c   1.000
_cell.angle_alpha   90.00
_cell.angle_beta   90.00
_cell.angle_gamma   90.00
#
_symmetry.space_group_name_H-M   'P 1'
#
loop_
_entity.id
_entity.type
_entity.pdbx_description
1 polymer ?
#
loop_
_entity_poly.entity_id
_entity_poly.type
_entity_poly.pdbx_seq_one_letter_code
_entity_poly.pdbx_strand_id
1 'polypeptide(L)'
;MRVKGRVTEGRQQRNERQDDEGNAHELRHPVHAAAHRLIFNARPADRRQLVRLVAVPYRGKWYRYLSNELDAERLPTAYLVALYWQRWRIEDAYAIVKRLLGLAYFWCGAQNAVEMQVWATWLLYAVLVDLTDAVAEALNQPFAAISIEMVYRSLYFFTQAHHRGETNNVVAYLAANAKLLGIVKRKRKPARPSPLEIIPPLLTSSSHP
;
A
#
# COMPACT_ATOMS: atom_id res chain seq x y z
N MET A 1 -40.60 -34.52 -49.20
CA MET A 1 -40.81 -33.31 -50.03
C MET A 1 -39.43 -32.85 -50.52
N ARG A 2 -39.12 -33.12 -51.79
CA ARG A 2 -37.85 -32.79 -52.44
C ARG A 2 -38.03 -31.45 -53.16
N VAL A 3 -37.23 -30.45 -52.85
CA VAL A 3 -36.97 -29.34 -53.77
C VAL A 3 -35.46 -29.23 -53.96
N LYS A 4 -35.08 -29.31 -55.23
CA LYS A 4 -33.74 -29.24 -55.83
C LYS A 4 -33.47 -27.78 -56.25
N GLY A 5 -32.18 -27.42 -56.31
CA GLY A 5 -31.63 -26.36 -57.16
C GLY A 5 -31.24 -25.12 -56.38
N ARG A 6 -30.09 -24.46 -56.61
CA ARG A 6 -29.32 -24.36 -57.86
C ARG A 6 -27.87 -23.92 -57.52
N VAL A 7 -26.98 -24.39 -58.39
CA VAL A 7 -25.54 -24.16 -58.54
C VAL A 7 -25.23 -22.71 -58.94
N THR A 8 -24.09 -22.16 -58.49
CA THR A 8 -23.14 -21.42 -59.37
C THR A 8 -21.74 -21.41 -58.76
N GLU A 9 -20.80 -21.91 -59.57
CA GLU A 9 -19.36 -21.91 -59.38
C GLU A 9 -18.75 -20.50 -59.45
N GLY A 10 -17.67 -20.28 -58.69
CA GLY A 10 -16.78 -19.13 -58.82
C GLY A 10 -15.36 -19.58 -58.55
N ARG A 11 -14.61 -19.76 -59.64
CA ARG A 11 -13.28 -20.34 -59.77
C ARG A 11 -12.18 -19.41 -59.22
N GLN A 12 -11.19 -20.03 -58.57
CA GLN A 12 -9.75 -19.72 -58.62
C GLN A 12 -9.27 -18.29 -58.36
N GLN A 13 -8.54 -18.10 -57.25
CA GLN A 13 -7.10 -17.92 -57.32
C GLN A 13 -6.43 -18.43 -56.03
N ARG A 14 -5.40 -19.26 -56.25
CA ARG A 14 -4.52 -19.87 -55.26
C ARG A 14 -3.18 -19.15 -55.43
N ASN A 15 -2.54 -18.87 -54.29
CA ASN A 15 -1.10 -18.98 -54.07
C ASN A 15 -0.23 -17.70 -54.13
N GLU A 16 -0.15 -17.01 -53.00
CA GLU A 16 1.07 -16.41 -52.41
C GLU A 16 0.89 -16.66 -50.89
N ARG A 17 1.58 -17.60 -50.21
CA ARG A 17 2.96 -17.50 -49.67
C ARG A 17 3.29 -16.03 -49.40
N GLN A 18 3.47 -15.54 -48.18
CA GLN A 18 4.26 -16.09 -47.09
C GLN A 18 4.20 -15.00 -45.99
N ASP A 19 4.18 -15.41 -44.72
CA ASP A 19 4.65 -14.64 -43.56
C ASP A 19 3.99 -13.29 -43.21
N ASP A 20 3.02 -13.30 -42.28
CA ASP A 20 2.81 -12.16 -41.37
C ASP A 20 2.30 -12.59 -39.97
N GLU A 21 2.68 -13.79 -39.53
CA GLU A 21 2.73 -14.13 -38.10
C GLU A 21 4.03 -13.55 -37.52
N GLY A 22 4.05 -12.22 -37.36
CA GLY A 22 5.31 -11.51 -37.19
C GLY A 22 5.26 -10.26 -36.34
N ASN A 23 4.42 -10.17 -35.30
CA ASN A 23 4.75 -9.26 -34.18
C ASN A 23 4.09 -9.59 -32.84
N ALA A 24 4.16 -10.85 -32.41
CA ALA A 24 4.28 -11.10 -30.98
C ALA A 24 5.71 -10.68 -30.61
N HIS A 25 5.90 -9.43 -30.17
CA HIS A 25 7.16 -8.98 -29.59
C HIS A 25 7.50 -9.95 -28.45
N GLU A 26 8.36 -10.92 -28.77
CA GLU A 26 9.05 -11.77 -27.82
C GLU A 26 9.93 -10.83 -27.01
N LEU A 27 9.39 -10.33 -25.90
CA LEU A 27 10.09 -9.49 -24.94
C LEU A 27 11.11 -10.36 -24.20
N ARG A 28 12.19 -10.73 -24.89
CA ARG A 28 13.46 -11.10 -24.27
C ARG A 28 14.10 -9.83 -23.73
N HIS A 29 13.60 -9.36 -22.59
CA HIS A 29 14.31 -8.36 -21.79
C HIS A 29 14.95 -9.05 -20.58
N PRO A 30 16.27 -8.93 -20.39
CA PRO A 30 16.94 -9.43 -19.20
C PRO A 30 16.45 -8.62 -18.00
N VAL A 31 16.08 -9.29 -16.90
CA VAL A 31 16.02 -8.94 -15.44
C VAL A 31 15.76 -7.48 -14.99
N HIS A 32 15.50 -6.53 -15.87
CA HIS A 32 15.31 -5.12 -15.59
C HIS A 32 13.81 -4.82 -15.49
N ALA A 33 13.47 -3.96 -14.52
CA ALA A 33 12.10 -3.46 -14.39
C ALA A 33 11.68 -2.78 -15.70
N ALA A 34 10.58 -3.25 -16.29
CA ALA A 34 10.11 -2.70 -17.54
C ALA A 34 9.07 -1.60 -17.25
N ALA A 35 9.35 -0.37 -17.67
CA ALA A 35 8.44 0.76 -17.55
C ALA A 35 7.81 1.03 -18.92
N HIS A 36 6.50 0.88 -19.02
CA HIS A 36 5.74 1.16 -20.23
C HIS A 36 4.75 2.30 -19.97
N ARG A 37 4.54 3.17 -20.95
CA ARG A 37 3.45 4.16 -20.92
C ARG A 37 2.21 3.50 -21.51
N LEU A 38 1.11 3.50 -20.76
CA LEU A 38 -0.17 2.98 -21.19
C LEU A 38 -1.21 4.09 -21.17
N ILE A 39 -2.13 4.05 -22.14
CA ILE A 39 -3.33 4.89 -22.13
C ILE A 39 -4.40 4.11 -21.37
N PHE A 40 -4.85 4.63 -20.24
CA PHE A 40 -5.96 4.08 -19.48
C PHE A 40 -7.25 4.87 -19.76
N ASN A 41 -8.34 4.16 -20.05
CA ASN A 41 -9.65 4.77 -20.27
C ASN A 41 -10.40 4.84 -18.93
N ALA A 42 -10.48 6.02 -18.32
CA ALA A 42 -11.37 6.24 -17.18
C ALA A 42 -12.82 6.39 -17.68
N ARG A 43 -13.79 5.72 -17.03
CA ARG A 43 -15.21 5.85 -17.38
C ARG A 43 -15.90 6.99 -16.60
N PRO A 44 -16.89 7.68 -17.21
CA PRO A 44 -17.48 7.39 -18.52
C PRO A 44 -16.74 8.06 -19.70
N ALA A 45 -16.47 7.24 -20.71
CA ALA A 45 -16.22 7.45 -22.13
C ALA A 45 -15.26 8.53 -22.69
N ASP A 46 -14.90 9.63 -22.02
CA ASP A 46 -14.20 10.72 -22.74
C ASP A 46 -12.94 11.28 -22.06
N ARG A 47 -12.48 10.68 -20.97
CA ARG A 47 -11.22 11.08 -20.31
C ARG A 47 -10.18 9.98 -20.42
N ARG A 48 -9.40 10.02 -21.52
CA ARG A 48 -8.18 9.21 -21.65
C ARG A 48 -7.15 9.74 -20.66
N GLN A 49 -6.74 8.90 -19.71
CA GLN A 49 -5.69 9.23 -18.76
C GLN A 49 -4.43 8.44 -19.12
N LEU A 50 -3.35 9.16 -19.40
CA LEU A 50 -2.03 8.55 -19.53
C LEU A 50 -1.57 8.09 -18.15
N VAL A 51 -1.14 6.83 -18.06
CA VAL A 51 -0.59 6.22 -16.85
C VAL A 51 0.69 5.47 -17.18
N ARG A 52 1.58 5.38 -16.19
CA ARG A 52 2.81 4.60 -16.27
C ARG A 52 2.58 3.23 -15.65
N LEU A 53 2.84 2.18 -16.41
CA LEU A 53 2.90 0.81 -15.94
C LEU A 53 4.35 0.45 -15.61
N VAL A 54 4.57 -0.02 -14.40
CA VAL A 54 5.88 -0.52 -13.94
C VAL A 54 5.73 -2.00 -13.59
N ALA A 55 6.51 -2.85 -14.26
CA ALA A 55 6.55 -4.29 -14.00
C ALA A 55 7.88 -4.68 -13.34
N VAL A 56 7.81 -5.31 -12.17
CA VAL A 56 8.97 -5.73 -11.37
C VAL A 56 8.90 -7.23 -11.09
N PRO A 57 9.93 -8.03 -11.42
CA PRO A 57 10.00 -9.41 -11.02
C PRO A 57 10.38 -9.53 -9.53
N TYR A 58 9.59 -10.27 -8.76
CA TYR A 58 9.89 -10.56 -7.35
C TYR A 58 9.50 -12.00 -7.02
N ARG A 59 10.47 -12.79 -6.53
CA ARG A 59 10.29 -14.21 -6.15
C ARG A 59 9.59 -15.07 -7.22
N GLY A 60 10.02 -14.92 -8.48
CA GLY A 60 9.48 -15.69 -9.61
C GLY A 60 8.10 -15.26 -10.08
N LYS A 61 7.54 -14.16 -9.56
CA LYS A 61 6.27 -13.58 -10.01
C LYS A 61 6.47 -12.15 -10.50
N TRP A 62 5.75 -11.78 -11.54
CA TRP A 62 5.72 -10.40 -12.05
C TRP A 62 4.68 -9.59 -11.29
N TYR A 63 5.11 -8.52 -10.63
CA TYR A 63 4.24 -7.54 -10.00
C TYR A 63 4.12 -6.33 -10.92
N ARG A 64 2.88 -5.86 -11.11
CA ARG A 64 2.55 -4.77 -12.01
C ARG A 64 1.91 -3.64 -11.21
N TYR A 65 2.43 -2.44 -11.38
CA TYR A 65 1.98 -1.25 -10.67
C TYR A 65 1.62 -0.14 -11.67
N LEU A 66 0.53 0.56 -11.40
CA LEU A 66 0.09 1.71 -12.18
C LEU A 66 0.31 2.99 -11.38
N SER A 67 0.83 4.02 -12.03
CA SER A 67 0.97 5.37 -11.46
C SER A 67 0.56 6.44 -12.47
N ASN A 68 0.02 7.54 -11.96
CA ASN A 68 -0.28 8.74 -12.77
C ASN A 68 0.99 9.55 -13.06
N GLU A 69 2.08 9.31 -12.31
CA GLU A 69 3.36 9.96 -12.57
C GLU A 69 4.07 9.26 -13.74
N LEU A 70 4.24 10.00 -14.84
CA LEU A 70 4.82 9.51 -16.08
C LEU A 70 6.35 9.61 -16.08
N ASP A 71 6.90 10.51 -15.27
CA ASP A 71 8.32 10.74 -15.17
C ASP A 71 9.00 9.73 -14.24
N ALA A 72 10.07 9.12 -14.75
CA ALA A 72 10.87 8.13 -14.04
C ALA A 72 11.86 8.76 -13.05
N GLU A 73 12.26 10.00 -13.28
CA GLU A 73 13.17 10.71 -12.38
C GLU A 73 12.42 11.25 -11.17
N ARG A 74 11.22 11.82 -11.39
CA ARG A 74 10.35 12.30 -10.31
C ARG A 74 9.79 11.18 -9.44
N LEU A 75 9.45 10.03 -10.03
CA LEU A 75 9.03 8.84 -9.31
C LEU A 75 9.83 7.61 -9.76
N PRO A 76 10.99 7.34 -9.14
CA PRO A 76 11.76 6.15 -9.42
C PRO A 76 10.98 4.87 -9.11
N THR A 77 11.22 3.82 -9.89
CA THR A 77 10.56 2.51 -9.73
C THR A 77 10.68 1.98 -8.30
N ALA A 78 11.84 2.14 -7.67
CA ALA A 78 12.08 1.71 -6.29
C ALA A 78 11.12 2.39 -5.30
N TYR A 79 10.94 3.70 -5.43
CA TYR A 79 10.06 4.49 -4.56
C TYR A 79 8.59 4.15 -4.80
N LEU A 80 8.20 3.94 -6.05
CA LEU A 80 6.86 3.48 -6.40
C LEU A 80 6.52 2.14 -5.72
N VAL A 81 7.43 1.17 -5.76
CA VAL A 81 7.24 -0.13 -5.11
C VAL A 81 7.13 0.04 -3.59
N ALA A 82 7.96 0.92 -3.01
CA ALA A 82 7.93 1.23 -1.58
C ALA A 82 6.61 1.87 -1.13
N LEU A 83 6.08 2.82 -1.90
CA LEU A 83 4.77 3.42 -1.64
C LEU A 83 3.66 2.36 -1.68
N TYR A 84 3.67 1.49 -2.70
CA TYR A 84 2.70 0.41 -2.79
C TYR A 84 2.84 -0.60 -1.64
N TRP A 85 4.04 -0.81 -1.11
CA TRP A 85 4.24 -1.65 0.06
C TRP A 85 3.55 -1.06 1.30
N GLN A 86 3.57 0.26 1.46
CA GLN A 86 2.89 0.95 2.55
C GLN A 86 1.35 0.87 2.45
N ARG A 87 0.78 0.35 1.36
CA ARG A 87 -0.68 0.16 1.21
C ARG A 87 -1.30 -0.60 2.38
N TRP A 88 -0.61 -1.62 2.90
CA TRP A 88 -1.12 -2.42 4.03
C TRP A 88 -1.28 -1.62 5.33
N ARG A 89 -0.65 -0.44 5.46
CA ARG A 89 -0.80 0.43 6.64
C ARG A 89 -2.25 0.85 6.88
N ILE A 90 -3.07 0.94 5.84
CA ILE A 90 -4.49 1.26 6.00
C ILE A 90 -5.23 0.11 6.70
N GLU A 91 -4.82 -1.14 6.45
CA GLU A 91 -5.41 -2.31 7.10
C GLU A 91 -5.05 -2.36 8.58
N ASP A 92 -3.81 -2.00 8.93
CA ASP A 92 -3.39 -1.83 10.32
C ASP A 92 -4.25 -0.78 11.04
N ALA A 93 -4.49 0.37 10.39
CA ALA A 93 -5.37 1.42 10.93
C ALA A 93 -6.79 0.91 11.16
N TYR A 94 -7.39 0.22 10.16
CA TYR A 94 -8.71 -0.39 10.32
C TYR A 94 -8.74 -1.47 11.41
N ALA A 95 -7.67 -2.25 11.58
CA ALA A 95 -7.58 -3.25 12.63
C ALA A 95 -7.56 -2.59 14.01
N ILE A 96 -6.76 -1.54 14.21
CA ILE A 96 -6.71 -0.75 15.45
C ILE A 96 -8.08 -0.14 15.75
N VAL A 97 -8.66 0.58 14.80
CA VAL A 97 -9.95 1.25 14.99
C VAL A 97 -11.07 0.25 15.34
N LYS A 98 -11.14 -0.90 14.66
CA LYS A 98 -12.21 -1.88 14.92
C LYS A 98 -11.99 -2.70 16.18
N ARG A 99 -10.75 -3.13 16.45
CA ARG A 99 -10.43 -4.11 17.52
C ARG A 99 -9.96 -3.45 18.81
N LEU A 100 -9.09 -2.45 18.73
CA LEU A 100 -8.58 -1.76 19.92
C LEU A 100 -9.57 -0.69 20.39
N LEU A 101 -10.03 0.17 19.47
CA LEU A 101 -10.93 1.28 19.79
C LEU A 101 -12.41 0.89 19.79
N GLY A 102 -12.72 -0.36 19.45
CA GLY A 102 -14.07 -0.92 19.61
C GLY A 102 -15.09 -0.54 18.55
N LEU A 103 -14.70 0.04 17.41
CA LEU A 103 -15.66 0.44 16.36
C LEU A 103 -16.42 -0.74 15.74
N ALA A 104 -16.00 -1.99 15.99
CA ALA A 104 -16.75 -3.17 15.58
C ALA A 104 -18.11 -3.32 16.30
N TYR A 105 -18.34 -2.60 17.39
CA TYR A 105 -19.57 -2.66 18.19
C TYR A 105 -20.20 -1.28 18.29
N PHE A 106 -21.38 -1.12 17.69
CA PHE A 106 -22.17 0.12 17.82
C PHE A 106 -23.08 0.05 19.04
N TRP A 107 -23.14 1.15 19.79
CA TRP A 107 -23.95 1.24 21.00
C TRP A 107 -25.40 1.68 20.73
N CYS A 108 -25.64 2.36 19.61
CA CYS A 108 -26.94 2.90 19.23
C CYS A 108 -27.21 2.63 17.74
N GLY A 109 -28.48 2.40 17.38
CA GLY A 109 -28.91 2.20 16.00
C GLY A 109 -29.33 3.48 15.25
N ALA A 110 -29.41 4.62 15.94
CA ALA A 110 -29.75 5.89 15.31
C ALA A 110 -28.59 6.39 14.44
N GLN A 111 -28.87 6.85 13.22
CA GLN A 111 -27.86 7.28 12.25
C GLN A 111 -26.88 8.29 12.83
N ASN A 112 -27.38 9.36 13.47
CA ASN A 112 -26.53 10.41 14.06
C ASN A 112 -25.58 9.84 15.14
N ALA A 113 -26.05 8.88 15.94
CA ALA A 113 -25.23 8.27 16.97
C ALA A 113 -24.14 7.37 16.38
N VAL A 114 -24.45 6.63 15.31
CA VAL A 114 -23.48 5.84 14.55
C VAL A 114 -22.43 6.75 13.92
N GLU A 115 -22.84 7.83 13.26
CA GLU A 115 -21.93 8.81 12.64
C GLU A 115 -21.01 9.44 13.70
N MET A 116 -21.56 9.88 14.83
CA MET A 116 -20.77 10.40 15.94
C MET A 116 -19.75 9.38 16.45
N GLN A 117 -20.13 8.11 16.64
CA GLN A 117 -19.22 7.08 17.10
C GLN A 117 -18.09 6.85 16.09
N VAL A 118 -18.40 6.81 14.78
CA VAL A 118 -17.39 6.68 13.73
C VAL A 118 -16.40 7.85 13.79
N TRP A 119 -16.89 9.09 13.77
CA TRP A 119 -16.03 10.28 13.78
C TRP A 119 -15.21 10.41 15.06
N ALA A 120 -15.81 10.19 16.23
CA ALA A 120 -15.10 10.22 17.51
C ALA A 120 -13.98 9.17 17.56
N THR A 121 -14.22 7.97 17.02
CA THR A 121 -13.20 6.92 17.00
C THR A 121 -12.03 7.26 16.07
N TRP A 122 -12.31 7.84 14.90
CA TRP A 122 -11.25 8.30 14.00
C TRP A 122 -10.44 9.47 14.56
N LEU A 123 -11.10 10.39 15.26
CA LEU A 123 -10.41 11.48 15.96
C LEU A 123 -9.49 10.93 17.06
N LEU A 124 -10.00 10.00 17.88
CA LEU A 124 -9.19 9.32 18.90
C LEU A 124 -8.01 8.58 18.29
N TYR A 125 -8.19 7.90 17.15
CA TYR A 125 -7.11 7.24 16.44
C TYR A 125 -6.03 8.23 16.01
N ALA A 126 -6.39 9.38 15.44
CA ALA A 126 -5.42 10.41 15.04
C ALA A 126 -4.61 10.93 16.24
N VAL A 127 -5.28 11.32 17.33
CA VAL A 127 -4.61 11.76 18.56
C VAL A 127 -3.69 10.69 19.14
N LEU A 128 -4.11 9.42 19.08
CA LEU A 128 -3.30 8.30 19.56
C LEU A 128 -2.05 8.07 18.68
N VAL A 129 -2.16 8.26 17.36
CA VAL A 129 -1.00 8.22 16.45
C VAL A 129 -0.02 9.35 16.79
N ASP A 130 -0.51 10.57 16.96
CA ASP A 130 0.33 11.74 17.29
C ASP A 130 1.02 11.55 18.65
N LEU A 131 0.30 11.06 19.66
CA LEU A 131 0.88 10.73 20.96
C LEU A 131 1.95 9.64 20.83
N THR A 132 1.70 8.61 20.01
CA THR A 132 2.67 7.53 19.78
C THR A 132 3.94 8.08 19.12
N ASP A 133 3.81 9.03 18.19
CA ASP A 133 4.94 9.68 17.53
C ASP A 133 5.76 10.53 18.51
N ALA A 134 5.09 11.33 19.35
CA ALA A 134 5.76 12.10 20.40
C ALA A 134 6.52 11.21 21.40
N VAL A 135 5.96 10.05 21.76
CA VAL A 135 6.65 9.05 22.60
C VAL A 135 7.82 8.41 21.86
N ALA A 136 7.69 8.16 20.56
CA ALA A 136 8.77 7.63 19.73
C ALA A 136 9.96 8.60 19.66
N GLU A 137 9.67 9.90 19.46
CA GLU A 137 10.65 10.98 19.47
C GLU A 137 11.35 11.10 20.84
N ALA A 138 10.59 11.11 21.94
CA ALA A 138 11.13 11.15 23.29
C ALA A 138 12.04 9.95 23.63
N LEU A 139 11.78 8.79 23.02
CA LEU A 139 12.61 7.58 23.16
C LEU A 139 13.74 7.46 22.14
N ASN A 140 13.82 8.39 21.18
CA ASN A 140 14.71 8.34 20.03
C ASN A 140 14.62 6.99 19.29
N GLN A 141 13.40 6.52 19.07
CA GLN A 141 13.09 5.27 18.35
C GLN A 141 12.23 5.57 17.11
N PRO A 142 12.34 4.77 16.04
CA PRO A 142 11.43 4.92 14.90
C PRO A 142 10.00 4.56 15.32
N PHE A 143 9.00 5.26 14.77
CA PHE A 143 7.57 5.02 15.02
C PHE A 143 7.18 3.53 14.93
N ALA A 144 7.73 2.80 13.96
CA ALA A 144 7.45 1.38 13.76
C ALA A 144 7.83 0.50 14.97
N ALA A 145 8.81 0.92 15.78
CA ALA A 145 9.23 0.22 17.00
C ALA A 145 8.28 0.43 18.18
N ILE A 146 7.39 1.42 18.12
CA ILE A 146 6.44 1.72 19.20
C ILE A 146 5.11 0.99 18.96
N SER A 147 4.53 0.43 20.03
CA SER A 147 3.24 -0.22 20.01
C SER A 147 2.12 0.77 20.36
N ILE A 148 1.36 1.20 19.34
CA ILE A 148 0.17 2.05 19.49
C ILE A 148 -0.81 1.46 20.52
N GLU A 149 -1.01 0.14 20.50
CA GLU A 149 -1.88 -0.55 21.46
C GLU A 149 -1.40 -0.37 22.90
N MET A 150 -0.10 -0.53 23.14
CA MET A 150 0.43 -0.38 24.50
C MET A 150 0.44 1.07 24.95
N VAL A 151 0.66 2.03 24.04
CA VAL A 151 0.48 3.47 24.36
C VAL A 151 -0.96 3.72 24.83
N TYR A 152 -1.96 3.24 24.09
CA TYR A 152 -3.37 3.39 24.48
C TYR A 152 -3.67 2.74 25.83
N ARG A 153 -3.29 1.48 26.03
CA ARG A 153 -3.52 0.76 27.30
C ARG A 153 -2.79 1.41 28.47
N SER A 154 -1.66 2.06 28.22
CA SER A 154 -0.85 2.73 29.24
C SER A 154 -1.44 4.04 29.73
N LEU A 155 -2.36 4.64 28.99
CA LEU A 155 -3.06 5.86 29.41
C LEU A 155 -3.76 5.66 30.76
N TYR A 156 -4.27 4.45 31.04
CA TYR A 156 -4.85 4.11 32.35
C TYR A 156 -3.88 4.32 33.51
N PHE A 157 -2.61 3.94 33.36
CA PHE A 157 -1.62 4.13 34.41
C PHE A 157 -1.23 5.60 34.55
N PHE A 158 -1.13 6.31 33.42
CA PHE A 158 -0.89 7.76 33.43
C PHE A 158 -2.01 8.52 34.13
N THR A 159 -3.29 8.27 33.81
CA THR A 159 -4.41 8.97 34.46
C THR A 159 -4.41 8.75 35.96
N GLN A 160 -4.11 7.52 36.41
CA GLN A 160 -3.99 7.21 37.82
C GLN A 160 -2.81 7.94 38.50
N ALA A 161 -1.67 8.09 37.82
CA ALA A 161 -0.51 8.85 38.34
C ALA A 161 -0.80 10.36 38.37
N HIS A 162 -1.49 10.88 37.34
CA HIS A 162 -1.93 12.26 37.27
C HIS A 162 -2.90 12.61 38.40
N HIS A 163 -3.87 11.75 38.70
CA HIS A 163 -4.80 11.96 39.82
C HIS A 163 -4.11 11.96 41.20
N ARG A 164 -2.95 11.30 41.33
CA ARG A 164 -2.12 11.35 42.54
C ARG A 164 -1.20 12.59 42.59
N GLY A 165 -1.16 13.40 41.53
CA GLY A 165 -0.27 14.55 41.41
C GLY A 165 1.18 14.20 41.11
N GLU A 166 1.48 12.97 40.67
CA GLU A 166 2.85 12.51 40.42
C GLU A 166 3.41 13.04 39.10
N THR A 167 2.55 13.23 38.10
CA THR A 167 2.96 13.73 36.77
C THR A 167 1.80 14.40 36.04
N ASN A 168 2.12 15.47 35.30
CA ASN A 168 1.19 16.11 34.37
C ASN A 168 1.56 15.92 32.89
N ASN A 169 2.73 15.32 32.62
CA ASN A 169 3.23 15.14 31.25
C ASN A 169 3.11 13.69 30.82
N VAL A 170 2.16 13.41 29.94
CA VAL A 170 1.88 12.06 29.42
C VAL A 170 3.06 11.49 28.64
N VAL A 171 3.71 12.28 27.78
CA VAL A 171 4.81 11.81 26.94
C VAL A 171 6.01 11.42 27.80
N ALA A 172 6.38 12.29 28.74
CA ALA A 172 7.49 12.04 29.66
C ALA A 172 7.23 10.80 30.54
N TYR A 173 6.01 10.64 31.05
CA TYR A 173 5.62 9.49 31.85
C TYR A 173 5.71 8.18 31.05
N LEU A 174 5.15 8.16 29.84
CA LEU A 174 5.16 6.97 28.98
C LEU A 174 6.59 6.61 28.54
N ALA A 175 7.41 7.60 28.21
CA ALA A 175 8.81 7.39 27.85
C ALA A 175 9.62 6.82 29.02
N ALA A 176 9.49 7.40 30.23
CA ALA A 176 10.18 6.92 31.43
C ALA A 176 9.80 5.48 31.80
N ASN A 177 8.55 5.09 31.53
CA ASN A 177 8.02 3.76 31.88
C ASN A 177 7.92 2.81 30.67
N ALA A 178 8.52 3.15 29.53
CA ALA A 178 8.29 2.45 28.26
C ALA A 178 8.61 0.95 28.31
N LYS A 179 9.61 0.55 29.11
CA LYS A 179 9.98 -0.85 29.31
C LYS A 179 8.96 -1.60 30.17
N LEU A 180 8.53 -0.99 31.27
CA LEU A 180 7.54 -1.58 32.18
C LEU A 180 6.19 -1.76 31.48
N LEU A 181 5.81 -0.76 30.70
CA LEU A 181 4.53 -0.69 29.99
C LEU A 181 4.53 -1.43 28.65
N GLY A 182 5.63 -2.07 28.25
CA GLY A 182 5.73 -2.81 26.99
C GLY A 182 5.53 -1.95 25.74
N ILE A 183 5.81 -0.64 25.82
CA ILE A 183 5.58 0.33 24.73
C ILE A 183 6.52 0.05 23.56
N VAL A 184 7.77 -0.32 23.84
CA VAL A 184 8.76 -0.67 22.81
C VAL A 184 8.57 -2.12 22.40
N LYS A 185 8.29 -2.36 21.12
CA LYS A 185 8.14 -3.70 20.55
C LYS A 185 9.46 -4.45 20.65
N ARG A 186 9.38 -5.74 21.01
CA ARG A 186 10.54 -6.63 20.99
C ARG A 186 11.05 -6.77 19.55
N LYS A 187 12.35 -6.50 19.34
CA LYS A 187 13.02 -6.77 18.06
C LYS A 187 12.89 -8.26 17.74
N ARG A 188 12.10 -8.60 16.72
CA ARG A 188 12.06 -9.96 16.15
C ARG A 188 13.13 -10.06 15.07
N LYS A 189 13.69 -11.27 14.87
CA LYS A 189 14.51 -11.54 13.68
C LYS A 189 13.66 -11.19 12.44
N PRO A 190 14.16 -10.36 11.51
CA PRO A 190 13.37 -9.98 10.35
C PRO A 190 13.08 -11.23 9.53
N ALA A 191 11.79 -11.59 9.41
CA ALA A 191 11.38 -12.72 8.57
C ALA A 191 11.43 -12.36 7.07
N ARG A 192 11.50 -11.05 6.75
CA ARG A 192 11.48 -10.52 5.37
C ARG A 192 12.25 -9.20 5.35
N PRO A 193 13.29 -9.04 4.50
CA PRO A 193 13.81 -7.72 4.19
C PRO A 193 12.71 -6.91 3.51
N SER A 194 12.66 -5.61 3.76
CA SER A 194 11.81 -4.73 2.97
C SER A 194 12.29 -4.78 1.51
N PRO A 195 11.41 -4.70 0.50
CA PRO A 195 11.86 -4.60 -0.89
C PRO A 195 12.88 -3.46 -1.07
N LEU A 196 12.78 -2.39 -0.28
CA LEU A 196 13.75 -1.29 -0.24
C LEU A 196 15.19 -1.73 0.05
N GLU A 197 15.40 -2.73 0.93
CA GLU A 197 16.72 -3.31 1.20
C GLU A 197 17.21 -4.22 0.06
N ILE A 198 16.30 -4.71 -0.79
CA ILE A 198 16.58 -5.62 -1.92
C ILE A 198 16.76 -4.83 -3.24
N ILE A 199 16.37 -3.55 -3.27
CA ILE A 199 16.46 -2.67 -4.44
C ILE A 199 17.79 -1.84 -4.56
N PRO A 200 18.98 -2.25 -4.06
CA PRO A 200 20.22 -1.63 -4.54
C PRO A 200 20.44 -1.69 -6.06
N PRO A 201 20.11 -2.79 -6.80
CA PRO A 201 20.52 -2.86 -8.20
C PRO A 201 19.67 -2.01 -9.16
N LEU A 202 18.54 -1.42 -8.74
CA LEU A 202 17.73 -0.54 -9.62
C LEU A 202 18.15 0.94 -9.53
N LEU A 203 19.06 1.32 -8.62
CA LEU A 203 19.56 2.69 -8.49
C LEU A 203 20.75 2.97 -9.43
N THR A 204 21.38 1.94 -10.00
CA THR A 204 22.65 2.08 -10.75
C THR A 204 22.51 1.91 -12.26
N SER A 205 21.37 1.46 -12.78
CA SER A 205 21.13 1.48 -14.24
C SER A 205 20.58 2.85 -14.66
N SER A 206 21.34 3.92 -14.36
CA SER A 206 21.30 5.11 -15.21
C SER A 206 21.84 4.65 -16.56
N SER A 207 20.94 4.51 -17.53
CA SER A 207 21.28 4.42 -18.94
C SER A 207 22.15 5.63 -19.29
N HIS A 208 23.48 5.43 -19.30
CA HIS A 208 24.36 6.29 -20.07
C HIS A 208 24.07 6.05 -21.57
N PRO A 209 24.18 7.13 -22.38
CA PRO A 209 23.62 7.20 -23.74
C PRO A 209 24.21 6.18 -24.72
#